data_AF-A0A484NJG1-F1
#
_entry.id   AF-A0A484NJG1-F1
#
_cell.length_a   1.000
_cell.length_b   1.000
_cell.length_c   1.000
_cell.angle_alpha   90.00
_cell.angle_beta   90.00
_cell.angle_gamma   90.00
#
_symmetry.space_group_name_H-M   'P 1'
#
loop_
_entity.id
_entity.type
_entity.pdbx_description
1 polymer ?
#
loop_
_entity_poly.entity_id
_entity_poly.type
_entity_poly.pdbx_seq_one_letter_code
_entity_poly.pdbx_strand_id
1 'polypeptide(L)'
;MADQTLVTSSSPPLDLDSLRSRILELRDLLKNSDEAPDLSSSDSEQFLNDCALHLESKFNQILSDTSDIDLLADRDLDELVGDLKNELSSLESENEKVSMEIEEFSRRYVEESGKLEGEIEGLHCSLDLLESQSMKQGNCHAFCSTEGEDQVNLISTHEGFNFQISNLSNQLEKSKTNLKTLEDLEGAFKRLEATEILKDAISGLRVTESEGDHIRLCLRTYIPNIRSLMLLEQFEDSCGLLDQDHELVIELMEGTMEVKHAEIIPNDVHISEIVDAAKSLRVWEE
;
A
#
# COMPACT_ATOMS: atom_id res chain seq x y z
N MET A 1 34.46 -10.63 14.86
CA MET A 1 35.04 -9.28 15.00
C MET A 1 33.92 -8.31 14.71
N ALA A 2 33.58 -7.48 15.69
CA ALA A 2 32.48 -6.54 15.64
C ALA A 2 32.77 -5.42 14.63
N ASP A 3 31.74 -4.96 13.92
CA ASP A 3 31.78 -3.65 13.29
C ASP A 3 30.50 -2.90 13.68
N GLN A 4 30.71 -1.84 14.48
CA GLN A 4 29.69 -0.96 15.03
C GLN A 4 29.62 0.27 14.12
N THR A 5 28.55 0.44 13.36
CA THR A 5 28.26 1.72 12.71
C THR A 5 27.60 2.67 13.70
N LEU A 6 28.44 3.46 14.36
CA LEU A 6 28.07 4.58 15.22
C LEU A 6 27.57 5.73 14.32
N VAL A 7 26.25 5.95 14.27
CA VAL A 7 25.67 7.16 13.66
C VAL A 7 25.76 8.27 14.71
N THR A 8 26.85 9.05 14.66
CA THR A 8 26.98 10.28 15.44
C THR A 8 26.11 11.37 14.83
N SER A 9 24.99 11.67 15.48
CA SER A 9 24.25 12.93 15.32
C SER A 9 25.17 14.10 15.69
N SER A 10 25.60 14.86 14.69
CA SER A 10 26.43 16.06 14.86
C SER A 10 25.52 17.28 14.94
N SER A 11 25.14 17.70 16.15
CA SER A 11 24.67 19.07 16.38
C SER A 11 25.86 20.05 16.27
N PRO A 12 25.66 21.28 15.77
CA PRO A 12 26.75 22.24 15.59
C PRO A 12 27.41 22.54 16.94
N PRO A 13 28.75 22.66 17.01
CA PRO A 13 29.42 22.96 18.26
C PRO A 13 28.96 24.32 18.75
N LEU A 14 28.41 24.36 19.96
CA LEU A 14 28.16 25.60 20.69
C LEU A 14 29.45 26.42 20.69
N ASP A 15 29.42 27.55 20.01
CA ASP A 15 30.56 28.47 19.90
C ASP A 15 30.81 29.12 21.27
N LEU A 16 31.62 28.42 22.06
CA LEU A 16 32.02 28.83 23.40
C LEU A 16 32.76 30.18 23.39
N ASP A 17 33.38 30.55 22.26
CA ASP A 17 34.06 31.83 22.12
C ASP A 17 33.05 32.97 21.96
N SER A 18 31.97 32.76 21.21
CA SER A 18 30.83 33.69 21.15
C SER A 18 30.14 33.87 22.51
N LEU A 19 29.92 32.78 23.26
CA LEU A 19 29.38 32.83 24.62
C LEU A 19 30.32 33.60 25.57
N ARG A 20 31.62 33.31 25.53
CA ARG A 20 32.63 34.02 26.35
C ARG A 20 32.72 35.49 26.02
N SER A 21 32.68 35.85 24.74
CA SER A 21 32.69 37.24 24.29
C SER A 21 31.45 37.98 24.79
N ARG A 22 30.28 37.32 24.78
CA ARG A 22 29.04 37.91 25.29
C ARG A 22 29.04 38.10 26.81
N ILE A 23 29.63 37.16 27.55
CA ILE A 23 29.81 37.27 29.01
C ILE A 23 30.77 38.41 29.36
N LEU A 24 31.83 38.62 28.56
CA LEU A 24 32.76 39.73 28.73
C LEU A 24 32.12 41.09 28.42
N GLU A 25 31.32 41.20 27.35
CA GLU A 25 30.53 42.41 27.05
C GLU A 25 29.58 42.76 28.20
N LEU A 26 28.84 41.77 28.73
CA LEU A 26 27.91 41.99 29.85
C LEU A 26 28.65 42.41 31.13
N ARG A 27 29.85 41.87 31.37
CA ARG A 27 30.71 42.26 32.50
C ARG A 27 31.20 43.70 32.35
N ASP A 28 31.60 44.11 31.16
CA ASP A 28 32.03 45.49 30.91
C ASP A 28 30.85 46.48 30.99
N LEU A 29 29.67 46.09 30.54
CA LEU A 29 28.44 46.89 30.68
C LEU A 29 28.07 47.10 32.14
N LEU A 30 28.21 46.07 32.99
CA LEU A 30 28.01 46.16 34.43
C LEU A 30 29.07 47.05 35.12
N LYS A 31 30.31 47.02 34.63
CA LYS A 31 31.42 47.81 35.18
C LYS A 31 31.35 49.30 34.81
N ASN A 32 30.73 49.61 33.67
CA ASN A 32 30.47 50.97 33.20
C ASN A 32 29.16 51.57 33.78
N SER A 33 28.45 50.83 34.65
CA SER A 33 27.18 51.24 35.26
C SER A 33 27.32 52.18 36.48
N ASP A 34 28.54 52.58 36.85
CA ASP A 34 28.78 53.56 37.94
C ASP A 34 28.41 55.01 37.55
N GLU A 35 28.08 55.25 36.27
CA GLU A 35 27.51 56.50 35.78
C GLU A 35 26.09 56.21 35.30
N ALA A 36 25.14 56.33 36.24
CA ALA A 36 23.74 55.98 36.06
C ALA A 36 23.12 56.70 34.85
N PRO A 37 22.64 55.96 33.82
CA PRO A 37 21.64 56.50 32.94
C PRO A 37 20.28 56.35 33.65
N ASP A 38 19.49 57.44 33.67
CA ASP A 38 18.08 57.42 34.04
C ASP A 38 17.30 56.51 33.05
N LEU A 39 17.38 55.21 33.26
CA LEU A 39 16.42 54.25 32.73
C LEU A 39 15.34 54.12 33.81
N SER A 40 14.10 54.39 33.43
CA SER A 40 12.97 54.27 34.33
C SER A 40 12.98 52.85 34.95
N SER A 41 12.83 52.73 36.27
CA SER A 41 12.95 51.42 36.95
C SER A 41 11.96 50.38 36.40
N SER A 42 10.90 50.85 35.74
CA SER A 42 9.89 50.06 35.05
C SER A 42 10.43 49.26 33.86
N ASP A 43 11.32 49.84 33.04
CA ASP A 43 11.83 49.17 31.83
C ASP A 43 12.84 48.06 32.19
N SER A 44 13.61 48.27 33.27
CA SER A 44 14.54 47.25 33.79
C SER A 44 13.82 46.08 34.45
N GLU A 45 12.73 46.33 35.16
CA GLU A 45 11.92 45.29 35.80
C GLU A 45 11.19 44.44 34.74
N GLN A 46 10.71 45.08 33.68
CA GLN A 46 10.10 44.39 32.55
C GLN A 46 11.10 43.48 31.80
N PHE A 47 12.32 43.97 31.54
CA PHE A 47 13.36 43.15 30.90
C PHE A 47 13.77 41.93 31.75
N LEU A 48 13.85 42.09 33.07
CA LEU A 48 14.14 40.98 33.99
C LEU A 48 13.01 39.94 33.99
N ASN A 49 11.77 40.40 33.92
CA ASN A 49 10.60 39.51 33.86
C ASN A 49 10.55 38.75 32.52
N ASP A 50 10.81 39.43 31.40
CA ASP A 50 10.92 38.79 30.09
C ASP A 50 12.06 37.75 30.05
N CYS A 51 13.20 38.05 30.69
CA CYS A 51 14.30 37.10 30.83
C CYS A 51 13.92 35.89 31.69
N ALA A 52 13.19 36.10 32.79
CA ALA A 52 12.72 35.03 33.66
C ALA A 52 11.74 34.10 32.91
N LEU A 53 10.75 34.67 32.20
CA LEU A 53 9.79 33.94 31.39
C LEU A 53 10.46 33.16 30.25
N HIS A 54 11.44 33.76 29.58
CA HIS A 54 12.19 33.08 28.53
C HIS A 54 13.04 31.92 29.10
N LEU A 55 13.63 32.10 30.27
CA LEU A 55 14.40 31.05 30.95
C LEU A 55 13.48 29.90 31.41
N GLU A 56 12.33 30.22 31.99
CA GLU A 56 11.31 29.25 32.41
C GLU A 56 10.77 28.46 31.21
N SER A 57 10.45 29.14 30.11
CA SER A 57 10.03 28.51 28.86
C SER A 57 11.10 27.56 28.31
N LYS A 58 12.37 27.98 28.29
CA LYS A 58 13.48 27.13 27.84
C LYS A 58 13.71 25.94 28.76
N PHE A 59 13.56 26.12 30.08
CA PHE A 59 13.68 25.04 31.04
C PHE A 59 12.57 23.99 30.88
N ASN A 60 11.32 24.43 30.70
CA ASN A 60 10.19 23.55 30.44
C ASN A 60 10.32 22.83 29.09
N GLN A 61 10.86 23.50 28.07
CA GLN A 61 11.17 22.87 26.78
C GLN A 61 12.22 21.76 26.95
N ILE A 62 13.31 22.01 27.67
CA ILE A 62 14.34 20.99 27.93
C ILE A 62 13.75 19.80 28.69
N LEU A 63 12.92 20.06 29.70
CA LEU A 63 12.28 19.01 30.48
C LEU A 63 11.37 18.13 29.60
N SER A 64 10.58 18.76 28.71
CA SER A 64 9.75 18.05 27.72
C SER A 64 10.59 17.27 26.70
N ASP A 65 11.71 17.83 26.24
CA ASP A 65 12.61 17.15 25.29
C ASP A 65 13.32 15.93 25.94
N THR A 66 13.40 15.89 27.27
CA THR A 66 14.01 14.80 28.04
C THR A 66 13.02 13.79 28.62
N SER A 67 11.70 14.00 28.50
CA SER A 67 10.70 13.07 29.07
C SER A 67 10.75 11.68 28.44
N ASP A 68 11.15 11.60 27.17
CA ASP A 68 11.36 10.32 26.46
C ASP A 68 12.48 9.48 27.10
N ILE A 69 13.41 10.13 27.82
CA ILE A 69 14.53 9.47 28.52
C ILE A 69 14.06 8.96 29.89
N ASP A 70 13.10 9.62 30.54
CA ASP A 70 12.52 9.16 31.81
C ASP A 70 11.67 7.89 31.63
N LEU A 71 11.01 7.71 30.47
CA LEU A 71 10.33 6.44 30.11
C LEU A 71 11.31 5.25 29.98
N LEU A 72 12.58 5.53 29.66
CA LEU A 72 13.67 4.54 29.63
C LEU A 72 14.32 4.32 31.00
N ALA A 73 14.14 5.24 31.95
CA ALA A 73 14.75 5.16 33.27
C ALA A 73 14.01 4.21 34.23
N ASP A 74 12.71 3.96 34.00
CA ASP A 74 11.88 3.09 34.86
C ASP A 74 11.88 1.61 34.41
N ARG A 75 12.33 1.32 33.18
CA ARG A 75 12.49 -0.04 32.66
C ARG A 75 13.92 -0.53 32.91
N ASP A 76 14.07 -1.74 33.46
CA ASP A 76 15.40 -2.34 33.64
C ASP A 76 16.06 -2.51 32.26
N LEU A 77 17.22 -1.87 32.06
CA LEU A 77 17.94 -1.89 30.79
C LEU A 77 18.24 -3.34 30.35
N ASP A 78 18.45 -4.23 31.31
CA ASP A 78 18.68 -5.65 31.05
C ASP A 78 17.42 -6.36 30.50
N GLU A 79 16.22 -5.95 30.94
CA GLU A 79 14.94 -6.47 30.44
C GLU A 79 14.70 -6.02 29.00
N LEU A 80 14.92 -4.74 28.69
CA LEU A 80 14.79 -4.20 27.33
C LEU A 80 15.76 -4.88 26.34
N VAL A 81 17.01 -5.09 26.75
CA VAL A 81 18.00 -5.81 25.94
C VAL A 81 17.59 -7.28 25.74
N GLY A 82 16.96 -7.89 26.75
CA GLY A 82 16.37 -9.23 26.67
C GLY A 82 15.26 -9.31 25.62
N ASP A 83 14.31 -8.38 25.66
CA ASP A 83 13.19 -8.31 24.71
C ASP A 83 13.68 -8.12 23.27
N LEU A 84 14.58 -7.16 23.04
CA LEU A 84 15.15 -6.92 21.71
C LEU A 84 15.91 -8.13 21.17
N LYS A 85 16.62 -8.86 22.04
CA LYS A 85 17.31 -10.09 21.64
C LYS A 85 16.33 -11.20 21.25
N ASN A 86 15.23 -11.33 21.99
CA ASN A 86 14.18 -12.31 21.67
C ASN A 86 13.50 -11.95 20.35
N GLU A 87 13.15 -10.68 20.13
CA GLU A 87 12.57 -10.19 18.89
C GLU A 87 13.51 -10.40 17.70
N LEU A 88 14.80 -10.09 17.86
CA LEU A 88 15.82 -10.35 16.84
C LEU A 88 15.91 -11.85 16.50
N SER A 89 15.92 -12.73 17.51
CA SER A 89 15.97 -14.18 17.27
C SER A 89 14.72 -14.73 16.58
N SER A 90 13.55 -14.16 16.90
CA SER A 90 12.28 -14.50 16.25
C SER A 90 12.30 -14.06 14.79
N LEU A 91 12.78 -12.84 14.52
CA LEU A 91 12.87 -12.29 13.17
C LEU A 91 13.90 -13.04 12.32
N GLU A 92 15.04 -13.43 12.89
CA GLU A 92 16.04 -14.27 12.22
C GLU A 92 15.43 -15.64 11.82
N SER A 93 14.68 -16.27 12.72
CA SER A 93 14.00 -17.54 12.43
C SER A 93 12.92 -17.39 11.36
N GLU A 94 12.14 -16.30 11.38
CA GLU A 94 11.14 -16.03 10.35
C GLU A 94 11.79 -15.74 8.99
N ASN A 95 12.89 -14.99 8.98
CA ASN A 95 13.66 -14.71 7.77
C ASN A 95 14.27 -15.99 7.16
N GLU A 96 14.76 -16.92 7.98
CA GLU A 96 15.22 -18.23 7.51
C GLU A 96 14.07 -19.04 6.90
N LYS A 97 12.88 -19.03 7.53
CA LYS A 97 11.69 -19.66 6.99
C LYS A 97 11.28 -19.08 5.64
N VAL A 98 11.21 -17.75 5.53
CA VAL A 98 10.89 -17.04 4.28
C VAL A 98 11.93 -17.35 3.20
N SER A 99 13.23 -17.39 3.55
CA SER A 99 14.28 -17.80 2.62
C SER A 99 14.07 -19.21 2.08
N MET A 100 13.72 -20.18 2.92
CA MET A 100 13.42 -21.54 2.47
C MET A 100 12.21 -21.59 1.55
N GLU A 101 11.14 -20.85 1.86
CA GLU A 101 9.94 -20.77 1.02
C GLU A 101 10.25 -20.17 -0.36
N ILE A 102 11.09 -19.13 -0.42
CA ILE A 102 11.55 -18.52 -1.68
C ILE A 102 12.37 -19.53 -2.51
N GLU A 103 13.27 -20.28 -1.87
CA GLU A 103 14.09 -21.28 -2.55
C GLU A 103 13.22 -22.42 -3.11
N GLU A 104 12.24 -22.90 -2.34
CA GLU A 104 11.30 -23.92 -2.78
C GLU A 104 10.43 -23.43 -3.94
N PHE A 105 9.90 -22.21 -3.84
CA PHE A 105 9.12 -21.59 -4.91
C PHE A 105 9.95 -21.42 -6.19
N SER A 106 11.19 -20.93 -6.07
CA SER A 106 12.09 -20.74 -7.22
C SER A 106 12.40 -22.07 -7.91
N ARG A 107 12.63 -23.13 -7.13
CA ARG A 107 12.83 -24.49 -7.66
C ARG A 107 11.60 -24.99 -8.41
N ARG A 108 10.41 -24.89 -7.80
CA ARG A 108 9.14 -25.27 -8.44
C ARG A 108 8.90 -24.51 -9.74
N TYR A 109 9.15 -23.19 -9.74
CA TYR A 109 9.02 -22.37 -10.93
C TYR A 109 9.91 -22.86 -12.07
N VAL A 110 11.19 -23.17 -11.80
CA VAL A 110 12.11 -23.70 -12.82
C VAL A 110 11.65 -25.06 -13.34
N GLU A 111 11.21 -25.95 -12.46
CA GLU A 111 10.71 -27.28 -12.84
C GLU A 111 9.45 -27.20 -13.71
N GLU A 112 8.47 -26.38 -13.31
CA GLU A 112 7.22 -26.18 -14.05
C GLU A 112 7.45 -25.46 -15.38
N SER A 113 8.32 -24.44 -15.40
CA SER A 113 8.71 -23.75 -16.63
C SER A 113 9.39 -24.71 -17.61
N GLY A 114 10.32 -25.55 -17.14
CA GLY A 114 10.98 -26.54 -18.00
C GLY A 114 10.02 -27.60 -18.52
N LYS A 115 9.04 -28.01 -17.71
CA LYS A 115 7.96 -28.92 -18.16
C LYS A 115 7.12 -28.28 -19.26
N LEU A 116 6.72 -27.02 -19.08
CA LEU A 116 5.94 -26.29 -20.06
C LEU A 116 6.71 -26.10 -21.38
N GLU A 117 8.00 -25.78 -21.29
CA GLU A 117 8.90 -25.68 -22.46
C GLU A 117 8.95 -27.02 -23.23
N GLY A 118 9.10 -28.14 -22.53
CA GLY A 118 9.07 -29.47 -23.14
C GLY A 118 7.74 -29.82 -23.79
N GLU A 119 6.60 -29.42 -23.19
CA GLU A 119 5.27 -29.60 -23.79
C GLU A 119 5.10 -28.76 -25.08
N ILE A 120 5.61 -27.52 -25.08
CA ILE A 120 5.60 -26.64 -26.26
C ILE A 120 6.46 -27.24 -27.38
N GLU A 121 7.66 -27.73 -27.08
CA GLU A 121 8.52 -28.36 -28.09
C GLU A 121 7.93 -29.67 -28.63
N GLY A 122 7.26 -30.46 -27.78
CA GLY A 122 6.51 -31.64 -28.22
C GLY A 122 5.34 -31.30 -29.16
N LEU A 123 4.62 -30.21 -28.89
CA LEU A 123 3.59 -29.69 -29.78
C LEU A 123 4.17 -29.22 -31.12
N HIS A 124 5.31 -28.52 -31.09
CA HIS A 124 6.02 -28.10 -32.31
C HIS A 124 6.38 -29.31 -33.18
N CYS A 125 6.99 -30.34 -32.60
CA CYS A 125 7.34 -31.57 -33.33
C CYS A 125 6.11 -32.27 -33.91
N SER A 126 4.99 -32.25 -33.18
CA SER A 126 3.72 -32.82 -33.65
C SER A 126 3.15 -32.05 -34.85
N LEU A 127 3.33 -30.73 -34.87
CA LEU A 127 2.93 -29.86 -35.97
C LEU A 127 3.80 -30.08 -37.21
N ASP A 128 5.12 -30.18 -37.04
CA ASP A 128 6.06 -30.51 -38.13
C ASP A 128 5.72 -31.87 -38.77
N LEU A 129 5.35 -32.86 -37.95
CA LEU A 129 4.90 -34.17 -38.42
C LEU A 129 3.62 -34.08 -39.25
N LEU A 130 2.64 -33.30 -38.80
CA LEU A 130 1.38 -33.09 -39.52
C LEU A 130 1.62 -32.40 -40.87
N GLU A 131 2.48 -31.37 -40.89
CA GLU A 131 2.87 -30.67 -42.12
C GLU A 131 3.57 -31.64 -43.10
N SER A 132 4.48 -32.48 -42.61
CA SER A 132 5.17 -33.48 -43.43
C SER A 132 4.24 -34.58 -44.00
N GLN A 133 3.18 -34.95 -43.28
CA GLN A 133 2.15 -35.88 -43.76
C GLN A 133 1.24 -35.25 -44.81
N SER A 134 0.87 -33.98 -44.63
CA SER A 134 0.04 -33.25 -45.59
C SER A 134 0.70 -33.14 -46.98
N MET A 135 2.04 -33.07 -47.03
CA MET A 135 2.81 -33.07 -48.28
C MET A 135 2.91 -34.46 -48.95
N LYS A 136 2.87 -35.57 -48.18
CA LYS A 136 2.95 -36.93 -48.73
C LYS A 136 1.62 -37.42 -49.31
N GLN A 137 0.49 -36.89 -48.86
CA GLN A 137 -0.83 -37.31 -49.35
C GLN A 137 -1.18 -36.75 -50.75
N GLY A 138 -0.46 -35.72 -51.22
CA GLY A 138 -0.61 -35.16 -52.56
C GLY A 138 -0.06 -36.02 -53.71
N ASN A 139 0.61 -37.13 -53.44
CA ASN A 139 1.33 -37.92 -54.46
C ASN A 139 0.90 -39.39 -54.60
N CYS A 140 -0.20 -39.81 -53.97
CA CYS A 140 -0.76 -41.16 -54.10
C CYS A 140 -2.06 -41.19 -54.93
N HIS A 141 -2.18 -40.34 -55.96
CA HIS A 141 -3.27 -40.40 -56.92
C HIS A 141 -2.77 -40.88 -58.29
N ALA A 142 -2.32 -42.13 -58.36
CA ALA A 142 -2.19 -42.83 -59.64
C ALA A 142 -2.40 -44.33 -59.43
N PHE A 143 -3.39 -44.86 -60.14
CA PHE A 143 -3.73 -46.27 -60.31
C PHE A 143 -4.55 -46.94 -59.20
N CYS A 144 -5.87 -46.82 -59.30
CA CYS A 144 -6.71 -47.99 -59.64
C CYS A 144 -8.15 -47.52 -59.92
N SER A 145 -8.53 -47.53 -61.20
CA SER A 145 -9.93 -47.64 -61.60
C SER A 145 -10.35 -49.10 -61.43
N THR A 146 -11.42 -49.34 -60.67
CA THR A 146 -12.42 -50.32 -61.04
C THR A 146 -13.79 -49.80 -60.65
N GLU A 147 -14.66 -49.79 -61.67
CA GLU A 147 -16.08 -49.52 -61.67
C GLU A 147 -16.84 -50.17 -60.50
N GLY A 148 -17.85 -49.48 -59.98
CA GLY A 148 -18.87 -50.09 -59.14
C GLY A 148 -19.60 -49.12 -58.21
N GLU A 149 -20.89 -48.92 -58.48
CA GLU A 149 -21.95 -48.58 -57.51
C GLU A 149 -22.18 -47.08 -57.17
N ASP A 150 -22.86 -46.41 -58.09
CA ASP A 150 -23.72 -45.26 -57.82
C ASP A 150 -24.91 -45.68 -56.93
N GLN A 151 -24.72 -45.70 -55.60
CA GLN A 151 -25.80 -45.45 -54.62
C GLN A 151 -25.33 -45.27 -53.17
N VAL A 152 -24.07 -45.59 -52.84
CA VAL A 152 -23.55 -45.49 -51.45
C VAL A 152 -23.02 -44.08 -51.09
N ASN A 153 -22.76 -43.23 -52.08
CA ASN A 153 -22.11 -41.92 -51.87
C ASN A 153 -23.02 -40.77 -51.42
N LEU A 154 -24.35 -40.95 -51.37
CA LEU A 154 -25.29 -39.90 -50.96
C LEU A 154 -25.49 -39.82 -49.44
N ILE A 155 -25.25 -40.92 -48.71
CA ILE A 155 -25.38 -40.96 -47.24
C ILE A 155 -24.08 -40.52 -46.56
N SER A 156 -22.91 -40.92 -47.11
CA SER A 156 -21.59 -40.55 -46.58
C SER A 156 -21.28 -39.04 -46.70
N THR A 157 -21.79 -38.39 -47.75
CA THR A 157 -21.66 -36.95 -47.95
C THR A 157 -22.56 -36.16 -46.99
N HIS A 158 -23.78 -36.63 -46.74
CA HIS A 158 -24.71 -36.02 -45.77
C HIS A 158 -24.17 -36.10 -44.32
N GLU A 159 -23.55 -37.21 -43.93
CA GLU A 159 -22.92 -37.35 -42.61
C GLU A 159 -21.68 -36.45 -42.44
N GLY A 160 -20.88 -36.28 -43.50
CA GLY A 160 -19.75 -35.35 -43.51
C GLY A 160 -20.18 -33.88 -43.35
N PHE A 161 -21.25 -33.46 -44.03
CA PHE A 161 -21.82 -32.12 -43.86
C PHE A 161 -22.38 -31.92 -42.44
N ASN A 162 -23.06 -32.91 -41.86
CA ASN A 162 -23.54 -32.84 -40.48
C ASN A 162 -22.39 -32.72 -39.48
N PHE A 163 -21.29 -33.46 -39.67
CA PHE A 163 -20.11 -33.34 -38.81
C PHE A 163 -19.45 -31.97 -38.92
N GLN A 164 -19.34 -31.43 -40.14
CA GLN A 164 -18.79 -30.11 -40.37
C GLN A 164 -19.66 -28.99 -39.78
N ILE A 165 -20.99 -29.09 -39.89
CA ILE A 165 -21.94 -28.17 -39.25
C ILE A 165 -21.81 -28.25 -37.72
N SER A 166 -21.69 -29.45 -37.16
CA SER A 166 -21.55 -29.66 -35.72
C SER A 166 -20.21 -29.09 -35.21
N ASN A 167 -19.13 -29.26 -35.98
CA ASN A 167 -17.82 -28.69 -35.66
C ASN A 167 -17.81 -27.16 -35.75
N LEU A 168 -18.43 -26.58 -36.77
CA LEU A 168 -18.58 -25.12 -36.91
C LEU A 168 -19.45 -24.54 -35.81
N SER A 169 -20.54 -25.22 -35.43
CA SER A 169 -21.40 -24.81 -34.31
C SER A 169 -20.64 -24.84 -32.99
N ASN A 170 -19.82 -25.86 -32.76
CA ASN A 170 -18.94 -25.96 -31.58
C ASN A 170 -17.87 -24.85 -31.54
N GLN A 171 -17.29 -24.51 -32.70
CA GLN A 171 -16.35 -23.38 -32.79
C GLN A 171 -17.04 -22.04 -32.55
N LEU A 172 -18.28 -21.87 -33.02
CA LEU A 172 -19.07 -20.66 -32.79
C LEU A 172 -19.45 -20.51 -31.32
N GLU A 173 -19.88 -21.59 -30.67
CA GLU A 173 -20.10 -21.64 -29.21
C GLU A 173 -18.83 -21.26 -28.45
N LYS A 174 -17.68 -21.86 -28.79
CA LYS A 174 -16.38 -21.53 -28.17
C LYS A 174 -15.99 -20.07 -28.39
N SER A 175 -16.22 -19.54 -29.59
CA SER A 175 -15.97 -18.12 -29.88
C SER A 175 -16.88 -17.21 -29.06
N LYS A 176 -18.14 -17.60 -28.85
CA LYS A 176 -19.11 -16.84 -28.06
C LYS A 176 -18.74 -16.84 -26.57
N THR A 177 -18.32 -17.98 -26.03
CA THR A 177 -17.83 -18.06 -24.65
C THR A 177 -16.56 -17.24 -24.46
N ASN A 178 -15.62 -17.31 -25.42
CA ASN A 178 -14.39 -16.52 -25.37
C ASN A 178 -14.67 -15.02 -25.41
N LEU A 179 -15.61 -14.57 -26.26
CA LEU A 179 -16.02 -13.17 -26.32
C LEU A 179 -16.59 -12.71 -24.97
N LYS A 180 -17.44 -13.52 -24.34
CA LYS A 180 -17.99 -13.22 -23.02
C LYS A 180 -16.90 -13.13 -21.95
N THR A 181 -15.95 -14.06 -21.92
CA THR A 181 -14.83 -13.99 -20.97
C THR A 181 -13.92 -12.79 -21.19
N LEU A 182 -13.78 -12.33 -22.45
CA LEU A 182 -13.00 -11.14 -22.76
C LEU A 182 -13.71 -9.86 -22.31
N GLU A 183 -15.03 -9.81 -22.44
CA GLU A 183 -15.87 -8.72 -21.93
C GLU A 183 -15.84 -8.65 -20.40
N ASP A 184 -15.92 -9.81 -19.72
CA ASP A 184 -15.78 -9.90 -18.27
C ASP A 184 -14.37 -9.45 -17.81
N LEU A 185 -13.32 -9.79 -18.56
CA LEU A 185 -11.95 -9.39 -18.30
C LEU A 185 -11.72 -7.88 -18.51
N GLU A 186 -12.29 -7.30 -19.57
CA GLU A 186 -12.30 -5.85 -19.81
C GLU A 186 -12.97 -5.09 -18.65
N GLY A 187 -14.09 -5.61 -18.14
CA GLY A 187 -14.74 -5.08 -16.94
C GLY A 187 -13.84 -5.16 -15.70
N ALA A 188 -13.10 -6.26 -15.54
CA ALA A 188 -12.13 -6.40 -14.45
C ALA A 188 -10.96 -5.40 -14.57
N PHE A 189 -10.45 -5.14 -15.78
CA PHE A 189 -9.40 -4.15 -16.02
C PHE A 189 -9.85 -2.74 -15.67
N LYS A 190 -11.06 -2.33 -16.09
CA LYS A 190 -11.62 -1.00 -15.72
C LYS A 190 -11.76 -0.82 -14.22
N ARG A 191 -12.14 -1.87 -13.49
CA ARG A 191 -12.20 -1.84 -12.02
C ARG A 191 -10.81 -1.70 -11.40
N LEU A 192 -9.81 -2.40 -11.93
CA LEU A 192 -8.43 -2.30 -11.44
C LEU A 192 -7.86 -0.90 -11.68
N GLU A 193 -8.07 -0.33 -12.87
CA GLU A 193 -7.68 1.04 -13.21
C GLU A 193 -8.36 2.06 -12.28
N ALA A 194 -9.67 1.91 -12.03
CA ALA A 194 -10.39 2.76 -11.08
C ALA A 194 -9.84 2.64 -9.65
N THR A 195 -9.45 1.43 -9.23
CA THR A 195 -8.84 1.18 -7.92
C THR A 195 -7.45 1.84 -7.81
N GLU A 196 -6.68 1.84 -8.89
CA GLU A 196 -5.36 2.46 -8.95
C GLU A 196 -5.45 3.99 -8.95
N ILE A 197 -6.36 4.57 -9.73
CA ILE A 197 -6.67 6.01 -9.69
C ILE A 197 -7.10 6.43 -8.28
N LEU A 198 -7.93 5.62 -7.61
CA LEU A 198 -8.38 5.88 -6.26
C LEU A 198 -7.22 5.81 -5.24
N LYS A 199 -6.33 4.82 -5.38
CA LYS A 199 -5.14 4.70 -4.54
C LYS A 199 -4.20 5.90 -4.69
N ASP A 200 -4.02 6.40 -5.91
CA ASP A 200 -3.17 7.55 -6.19
C ASP A 200 -3.79 8.87 -5.70
N ALA A 201 -5.13 8.99 -5.76
CA ALA A 201 -5.85 10.18 -5.34
C ALA A 201 -5.98 10.33 -3.81
N ILE A 202 -5.98 9.21 -3.06
CA ILE A 202 -6.21 9.25 -1.61
C ILE A 202 -5.02 8.69 -0.82
N SER A 203 -4.13 9.58 -0.37
CA SER A 203 -3.05 9.20 0.55
C SER A 203 -3.60 8.87 1.95
N GLY A 204 -3.42 7.64 2.42
CA GLY A 204 -3.79 7.21 3.78
C GLY A 204 -5.07 6.36 3.89
N LEU A 205 -5.84 6.22 2.81
CA LEU A 205 -6.97 5.30 2.70
C LEU A 205 -6.55 4.02 1.96
N ARG A 206 -6.91 2.86 2.51
CA ARG A 206 -6.69 1.55 1.89
C ARG A 206 -7.99 1.05 1.32
N VAL A 207 -8.04 0.74 0.03
CA VAL A 207 -9.17 -0.01 -0.56
C VAL A 207 -9.11 -1.44 -0.01
N THR A 208 -10.12 -1.84 0.74
CA THR A 208 -10.18 -3.18 1.36
C THR A 208 -10.95 -4.16 0.49
N GLU A 209 -11.99 -3.70 -0.20
CA GLU A 209 -12.84 -4.55 -1.05
C GLU A 209 -13.54 -3.72 -2.12
N SER A 210 -13.64 -4.27 -3.33
CA SER A 210 -14.46 -3.73 -4.42
C SER A 210 -15.21 -4.89 -5.08
N GLU A 211 -16.43 -5.13 -4.61
CA GLU A 211 -17.31 -6.21 -5.09
C GLU A 211 -18.58 -5.62 -5.70
N GLY A 212 -18.78 -5.84 -7.01
CA GLY A 212 -19.91 -5.30 -7.76
C GLY A 212 -19.97 -3.77 -7.70
N ASP A 213 -21.11 -3.26 -7.22
CA ASP A 213 -21.39 -1.83 -7.08
C ASP A 213 -20.91 -1.22 -5.74
N HIS A 214 -20.19 -1.98 -4.91
CA HIS A 214 -19.75 -1.51 -3.59
C HIS A 214 -18.23 -1.34 -3.54
N ILE A 215 -17.80 -0.21 -2.98
CA ILE A 215 -16.39 0.08 -2.66
C ILE A 215 -16.28 0.22 -1.14
N ARG A 216 -15.41 -0.57 -0.52
CA ARG A 216 -15.06 -0.45 0.89
C ARG A 216 -13.64 0.11 1.03
N LEU A 217 -13.54 1.17 1.81
CA LEU A 217 -12.29 1.89 2.10
C LEU A 217 -12.05 1.88 3.60
N CYS A 218 -10.81 1.64 4.00
CA CYS A 218 -10.39 1.71 5.39
C CYS A 218 -9.46 2.90 5.59
N LEU A 219 -9.80 3.77 6.53
CA LEU A 219 -9.01 4.90 7.00
C LEU A 219 -8.64 4.63 8.46
N ARG A 220 -7.35 4.48 8.73
CA ARG A 220 -6.86 4.44 10.11
C ARG A 220 -6.78 5.87 10.61
N THR A 221 -7.68 6.27 11.50
CA THR A 221 -7.60 7.60 12.13
C THR A 221 -7.30 7.46 13.61
N TYR A 222 -6.63 8.49 14.13
CA TYR A 222 -6.47 8.65 15.55
C TYR A 222 -7.61 9.54 16.07
N ILE A 223 -8.55 8.97 16.83
CA ILE A 223 -9.56 9.78 17.53
C ILE A 223 -9.02 10.15 18.92
N PRO A 224 -8.85 11.45 19.21
CA PRO A 224 -8.58 11.89 20.57
C PRO A 224 -9.82 11.63 21.43
N ASN A 225 -9.79 10.58 22.24
CA ASN A 225 -10.84 10.35 23.22
C ASN A 225 -10.79 11.46 24.28
N ILE A 226 -11.91 12.17 24.52
CA ILE A 226 -11.98 13.26 25.53
C ILE A 226 -11.64 12.75 26.94
N ARG A 227 -11.94 11.47 27.26
CA ARG A 227 -11.46 10.85 28.50
C ARG A 227 -9.94 10.64 28.49
N SER A 228 -9.34 10.35 27.34
CA SER A 228 -7.88 10.27 27.20
C SER A 228 -7.23 11.65 27.29
N LEU A 229 -7.89 12.71 26.80
CA LEU A 229 -7.46 14.10 27.01
C LEU A 229 -7.58 14.54 28.47
N MET A 230 -8.61 14.07 29.20
CA MET A 230 -8.76 14.35 30.65
C MET A 230 -7.86 13.48 31.55
N LEU A 231 -7.50 12.27 31.12
CA LEU A 231 -6.53 11.41 31.82
C LEU A 231 -5.09 11.92 31.64
N LEU A 232 -4.80 12.66 30.57
CA LEU A 232 -3.50 13.27 30.31
C LEU A 232 -3.10 14.32 31.38
N GLU A 233 -4.07 14.95 32.05
CA GLU A 233 -3.80 15.86 33.17
C GLU A 233 -3.51 15.14 34.50
N GLN A 234 -3.74 13.81 34.59
CA GLN A 234 -3.67 13.10 35.89
C GLN A 234 -2.80 11.85 35.93
N PHE A 235 -2.39 11.27 34.81
CA PHE A 235 -1.42 10.17 34.79
C PHE A 235 -0.45 10.33 33.62
N GLU A 236 0.80 10.59 33.96
CA GLU A 236 1.98 10.49 33.13
C GLU A 236 2.36 9.01 32.98
N ASP A 237 1.46 8.17 32.47
CA ASP A 237 1.80 6.81 32.06
C ASP A 237 0.72 6.24 31.11
N SER A 238 1.16 5.93 29.88
CA SER A 238 0.56 4.96 28.95
C SER A 238 -0.98 4.89 28.82
N CYS A 239 -1.65 5.99 28.48
CA CYS A 239 -2.96 5.87 27.82
C CYS A 239 -2.74 5.61 26.33
N GLY A 240 -2.72 4.34 25.95
CA GLY A 240 -2.64 3.91 24.55
C GLY A 240 -3.58 4.74 23.67
N LEU A 241 -2.98 5.45 22.72
CA LEU A 241 -3.68 6.05 21.60
C LEU A 241 -4.46 4.91 20.93
N LEU A 242 -5.76 4.81 21.21
CA LEU A 242 -6.63 3.78 20.62
C LEU A 242 -6.77 4.13 19.14
N ASP A 243 -5.93 3.51 18.31
CA ASP A 243 -6.12 3.50 16.87
C ASP A 243 -7.52 2.96 16.57
N GLN A 244 -8.33 3.78 15.92
CA GLN A 244 -9.67 3.40 15.52
C GLN A 244 -9.68 3.34 14.00
N ASP A 245 -9.88 2.13 13.48
CA ASP A 245 -10.07 1.95 12.04
C ASP A 245 -11.49 2.40 11.67
N HIS A 246 -11.57 3.44 10.86
CA HIS A 246 -12.80 3.86 10.22
C HIS A 246 -12.93 3.17 8.88
N GLU A 247 -14.08 2.58 8.65
CA GLU A 247 -14.44 1.97 7.39
C GLU A 247 -15.50 2.82 6.68
N LEU A 248 -15.15 3.34 5.51
CA LEU A 248 -16.07 4.05 4.61
C LEU A 248 -16.58 3.06 3.56
N VAL A 249 -17.88 2.82 3.57
CA VAL A 249 -18.58 1.99 2.58
C VAL A 249 -19.30 2.90 1.60
N ILE A 250 -19.02 2.76 0.31
CA ILE A 250 -19.61 3.54 -0.78
C ILE A 250 -20.35 2.59 -1.70
N GLU A 251 -21.66 2.81 -1.85
CA GLU A 251 -22.51 2.12 -2.82
C GLU A 251 -22.67 2.99 -4.07
N LEU A 252 -22.40 2.41 -5.23
CA LEU A 252 -22.53 3.03 -6.55
C LEU A 252 -23.85 2.63 -7.21
N MET A 253 -24.33 3.43 -8.15
CA MET A 253 -25.47 3.07 -8.99
C MET A 253 -25.06 2.11 -10.11
N GLU A 254 -25.81 1.03 -10.29
CA GLU A 254 -25.57 -0.02 -11.28
C GLU A 254 -25.27 0.56 -12.68
N GLY A 255 -24.09 0.24 -13.22
CA GLY A 255 -23.64 0.68 -14.54
C GLY A 255 -23.11 2.12 -14.63
N THR A 256 -23.08 2.86 -13.53
CA THR A 256 -22.54 4.22 -13.44
C THR A 256 -21.56 4.35 -12.27
N MET A 257 -20.66 5.35 -12.29
CA MET A 257 -19.79 5.65 -11.13
C MET A 257 -20.40 6.69 -10.18
N GLU A 258 -21.73 6.78 -10.12
CA GLU A 258 -22.43 7.73 -9.25
C GLU A 258 -22.62 7.15 -7.85
N VAL A 259 -22.33 7.95 -6.83
CA VAL A 259 -22.51 7.56 -5.43
C VAL A 259 -24.00 7.54 -5.12
N LYS A 260 -24.55 6.35 -4.89
CA LYS A 260 -25.92 6.13 -4.44
C LYS A 260 -26.03 6.39 -2.94
N HIS A 261 -25.15 5.77 -2.18
CA HIS A 261 -25.11 5.83 -0.72
C HIS A 261 -23.67 5.75 -0.22
N ALA A 262 -23.39 6.36 0.92
CA ALA A 262 -22.12 6.21 1.61
C ALA A 262 -22.31 6.29 3.12
N GLU A 263 -21.64 5.41 3.84
CA GLU A 263 -21.68 5.29 5.31
C GLU A 263 -20.27 5.11 5.86
N ILE A 264 -19.99 5.71 7.01
CA ILE A 264 -18.74 5.49 7.75
C ILE A 264 -19.02 4.73 9.04
N ILE A 265 -18.16 3.76 9.34
CA ILE A 265 -18.24 2.88 10.48
C ILE A 265 -16.94 3.00 11.27
N PRO A 266 -16.99 3.34 12.56
CA PRO A 266 -18.19 3.74 13.30
C PRO A 266 -18.76 5.09 12.81
N ASN A 267 -20.06 5.32 13.01
CA ASN A 267 -20.76 6.54 12.60
C ASN A 267 -20.51 7.68 13.61
N ASP A 268 -19.24 7.97 13.88
CA ASP A 268 -18.77 9.06 14.72
C ASP A 268 -18.25 10.26 13.91
N VAL A 269 -18.12 10.11 12.59
CA VAL A 269 -17.76 11.17 11.65
C VAL A 269 -18.96 11.54 10.76
N HIS A 270 -19.30 12.82 10.73
CA HIS A 270 -20.38 13.32 9.89
C HIS A 270 -19.91 13.54 8.45
N ILE A 271 -20.40 12.71 7.52
CA ILE A 271 -19.99 12.75 6.10
C ILE A 271 -21.09 13.21 5.13
N SER A 272 -22.32 13.49 5.59
CA SER A 272 -23.45 13.73 4.67
C SER A 272 -23.25 14.96 3.79
N GLU A 273 -22.65 16.04 4.30
CA GLU A 273 -22.35 17.23 3.49
C GLU A 273 -21.34 16.92 2.37
N ILE A 274 -20.36 16.05 2.64
CA ILE A 274 -19.36 15.61 1.65
C ILE A 274 -20.04 14.72 0.59
N VAL A 275 -20.92 13.82 1.02
CA VAL A 275 -21.71 12.96 0.11
C VAL A 275 -22.63 13.80 -0.76
N ASP A 276 -23.29 14.80 -0.21
CA ASP A 276 -24.17 15.71 -0.95
C ASP A 276 -23.39 16.58 -1.94
N ALA A 277 -22.21 17.05 -1.56
CA ALA A 277 -21.30 17.77 -2.45
C ALA A 277 -20.81 16.87 -3.61
N ALA A 278 -20.44 15.62 -3.32
CA ALA A 278 -20.01 14.64 -4.32
C ALA A 278 -21.11 14.30 -5.31
N LYS A 279 -22.36 14.20 -4.85
CA LYS A 279 -23.55 14.04 -5.71
C LYS A 279 -23.81 15.28 -6.57
N SER A 280 -23.53 16.47 -6.04
CA SER A 280 -23.78 17.75 -6.72
C SER A 280 -22.68 18.15 -7.72
N LEU A 281 -21.46 17.64 -7.56
CA LEU A 281 -20.30 17.95 -8.41
C LEU A 281 -20.49 17.60 -9.89
N ARG A 282 -21.38 16.66 -10.21
CA ARG A 282 -21.70 16.27 -11.60
C ARG A 282 -22.83 17.08 -12.24
N VAL A 283 -23.53 17.93 -11.49
CA VAL A 283 -24.53 18.86 -12.08
C VAL A 283 -23.86 20.02 -12.84
N TRP A 284 -22.53 20.16 -12.75
CA TRP A 284 -21.76 21.25 -13.37
C TRP A 284 -20.94 20.83 -14.60
N GLU A 285 -21.04 19.57 -15.04
CA GLU A 285 -20.35 19.05 -16.23
C GLU A 285 -21.30 18.73 -17.42
N GLU A 286 -22.45 19.42 -17.52
CA GLU A 286 -23.23 19.52 -18.77
C GLU A 286 -22.84 20.74 -19.62
#